data_AF-A0A7K7T624-F1
#
_entry.id   AF-A0A7K7T624-F1
#
_cell.length_a   1.000
_cell.length_b   1.000
_cell.length_c   1.000
_cell.angle_alpha   90.00
_cell.angle_beta   90.00
_cell.angle_gamma   90.00
#
_symmetry.space_group_name_H-M   'P 1'
#
loop_
_entity.id
_entity.type
_entity.pdbx_description
1 polymer ?
#
loop_
_entity_poly.entity_id
_entity_poly.type
_entity_poly.pdbx_seq_one_letter_code
_entity_poly.pdbx_strand_id
1 'polypeptide(L)'
;EPHFVQVLPYGPYIYFFFREVAVELSTLGKVLVARVGRVCRNDRGGSPRVLERRWTSFLKLRLQCSVPGDTVFYFDVLEAVTPPQTLHGRPAVLALFSTQPNRQGQGDEGTIPGSAVCAFYLADVERSFEGPFAEPRGATWTPVPEDRVPQPRYPPPHTWVLQGAADTVSPRRLCRRPGCCAGMGPATDFVTSGEFPDETLVFAKEHPLLHGAVGPAGGRPLFTRTGTRLTQLAADTGAGPRGDQTVLFLGAEDGRVLKVLAATRRPETTQHPRGTPAPGDTRGAGDSGDSRDTMTLLLEEINLYDPGRCRAPRGSGVPSRVLGLELHLPGQELLVAFAGCLVRLPLSRCQRHGTCRRSCLAARDPYCVWLPPEGCVPFSEDLPSGFQQDVEGSLGIGGTCQGECLTGGPAGVRHPGPGASPTVPVPVLVGCVLGAFALGALGAGLVATCCHRPAVP
;
A
#
# COMPACT_ATOMS: atom_id res chain seq x y z
N GLU A 1 18.23 -11.87 3.70
CA GLU A 1 18.38 -10.48 4.19
C GLU A 1 17.00 -9.83 4.29
N PRO A 2 16.26 -10.05 5.39
CA PRO A 2 14.98 -9.40 5.60
C PRO A 2 15.16 -7.97 6.14
N HIS A 3 14.27 -7.06 5.75
CA HIS A 3 14.10 -5.76 6.36
C HIS A 3 12.69 -5.69 6.94
N PHE A 4 12.58 -5.73 8.26
CA PHE A 4 11.31 -5.67 8.98
C PHE A 4 10.71 -4.26 8.94
N VAL A 5 9.39 -4.19 8.73
CA VAL A 5 8.65 -2.92 8.58
C VAL A 5 7.62 -2.75 9.69
N GLN A 6 6.86 -3.80 9.99
CA GLN A 6 5.82 -3.73 11.02
C GLN A 6 5.58 -5.09 11.67
N VAL A 7 5.16 -5.08 12.92
CA VAL A 7 4.69 -6.27 13.65
C VAL A 7 3.35 -5.95 14.29
N LEU A 8 2.35 -6.82 14.13
CA LEU A 8 1.06 -6.63 14.78
C LEU A 8 0.46 -7.95 15.30
N PRO A 9 -0.17 -7.90 16.49
CA PRO A 9 -0.94 -9.01 17.02
C PRO A 9 -2.33 -9.05 16.39
N TYR A 10 -2.75 -10.19 15.82
CA TYR A 10 -4.14 -10.40 15.38
C TYR A 10 -4.57 -11.86 15.58
N GLY A 11 -5.75 -12.09 16.16
CA GLY A 11 -6.23 -13.42 16.50
C GLY A 11 -5.22 -14.21 17.38
N PRO A 12 -4.97 -15.50 17.11
CA PRO A 12 -3.99 -16.30 17.84
C PRO A 12 -2.54 -16.12 17.34
N TYR A 13 -2.31 -15.25 16.37
CA TYR A 13 -1.01 -15.09 15.70
C TYR A 13 -0.37 -13.73 16.00
N ILE A 14 0.95 -13.65 15.74
CA ILE A 14 1.70 -12.42 15.52
C ILE A 14 2.09 -12.38 14.05
N TYR A 15 1.78 -11.27 13.37
CA TYR A 15 2.11 -11.06 11.97
C TYR A 15 3.31 -10.14 11.83
N PHE A 16 4.25 -10.52 10.97
CA PHE A 16 5.45 -9.76 10.62
C PHE A 16 5.34 -9.31 9.17
N PHE A 17 5.43 -8.01 8.95
CA PHE A 17 5.47 -7.41 7.63
C PHE A 17 6.90 -6.98 7.35
N PHE A 18 7.46 -7.47 6.26
CA PHE A 18 8.85 -7.25 5.91
C PHE A 18 9.06 -7.36 4.41
N ARG A 19 10.24 -6.97 3.95
CA ARG A 19 10.71 -7.23 2.58
C ARG A 19 11.97 -8.06 2.62
N GLU A 20 12.18 -8.92 1.65
CA GLU A 20 13.37 -9.76 1.52
C GLU A 20 13.72 -9.99 0.05
N VAL A 21 14.92 -10.51 -0.22
CA VAL A 21 15.26 -11.03 -1.56
C VAL A 21 14.47 -12.33 -1.79
N ALA A 22 13.68 -12.35 -2.86
CA ALA A 22 12.84 -13.48 -3.27
C ALA A 22 13.69 -14.64 -3.78
N VAL A 23 13.63 -15.76 -3.07
CA VAL A 23 14.26 -17.02 -3.52
C VAL A 23 13.52 -17.63 -4.71
N GLU A 24 12.21 -17.37 -4.81
CA GLU A 24 11.34 -17.86 -5.86
C GLU A 24 11.46 -17.13 -7.19
N LEU A 25 12.12 -15.97 -7.19
CA LEU A 25 12.39 -15.15 -8.38
C LEU A 25 13.89 -15.09 -8.68
N SER A 26 14.68 -16.05 -8.18
CA SER A 26 16.14 -16.04 -8.32
C SER A 26 16.63 -16.06 -9.78
N THR A 27 15.83 -16.61 -10.71
CA THR A 27 16.07 -16.59 -12.16
C THR A 27 16.03 -15.19 -12.76
N LEU A 28 15.33 -14.25 -12.13
CA LEU A 28 15.27 -12.82 -12.50
C LEU A 28 16.37 -12.00 -11.81
N GLY A 29 17.30 -12.68 -11.12
CA GLY A 29 18.31 -12.06 -10.27
C GLY A 29 17.78 -11.78 -8.86
N LYS A 30 18.45 -10.87 -8.16
CA LYS A 30 18.10 -10.53 -6.77
C LYS A 30 16.91 -9.55 -6.78
N VAL A 31 15.68 -10.05 -6.69
CA VAL A 31 14.46 -9.21 -6.66
C VAL A 31 13.97 -9.08 -5.21
N LEU A 32 13.68 -7.86 -4.74
CA LEU A 32 13.03 -7.69 -3.44
C LEU A 32 11.54 -7.95 -3.56
N VAL A 33 10.93 -8.60 -2.56
CA VAL A 33 9.47 -8.76 -2.47
C VAL A 33 8.98 -8.46 -1.06
N ALA A 34 7.75 -7.96 -0.99
CA ALA A 34 7.02 -7.77 0.24
C ALA A 34 6.45 -9.10 0.75
N ARG A 35 6.52 -9.29 2.06
CA ARG A 35 6.08 -10.50 2.77
C ARG A 35 5.20 -10.15 3.94
N VAL A 36 4.25 -11.04 4.19
CA VAL A 36 3.65 -11.23 5.51
C VAL A 36 4.06 -12.60 6.01
N GLY A 37 4.63 -12.65 7.20
CA GLY A 37 4.89 -13.87 7.96
C GLY A 37 3.98 -13.95 9.17
N ARG A 38 3.69 -15.15 9.67
CA ARG A 38 2.95 -15.36 10.92
C ARG A 38 3.63 -16.37 11.81
N VAL A 39 3.42 -16.23 13.13
CA VAL A 39 3.75 -17.25 14.15
C VAL A 39 2.59 -17.34 15.15
N CYS A 40 2.38 -18.50 15.74
CA CYS A 40 1.45 -18.70 16.84
C CYS A 40 1.98 -18.01 18.10
N ARG A 41 1.11 -17.28 18.81
CA ARG A 41 1.47 -16.62 20.08
C ARG A 41 1.88 -17.59 21.18
N ASN A 42 1.31 -18.79 21.16
CA ASN A 42 1.55 -19.84 22.13
C ASN A 42 2.60 -20.86 21.67
N ASP A 43 3.35 -20.58 20.60
CA ASP A 43 4.44 -21.45 20.14
C ASP A 43 5.52 -21.55 21.24
N ARG A 44 5.90 -22.78 21.59
CA ARG A 44 6.87 -23.12 22.64
C ARG A 44 8.14 -23.75 22.08
N GLY A 45 8.29 -23.79 20.76
CA GLY A 45 9.34 -24.55 20.10
C GLY A 45 8.95 -25.99 19.81
N GLY A 46 9.77 -26.65 18.99
CA GLY A 46 9.54 -28.03 18.56
C GLY A 46 10.03 -29.08 19.55
N SER A 47 10.01 -30.34 19.11
CA SER A 47 10.50 -31.48 19.87
C SER A 47 12.01 -31.37 20.13
N PRO A 48 12.57 -32.14 21.08
CA PRO A 48 14.02 -32.22 21.26
C PRO A 48 14.80 -32.66 20.01
N ARG A 49 14.12 -33.26 19.02
CA ARG A 49 14.73 -33.76 17.79
C ARG A 49 14.67 -32.74 16.66
N VAL A 50 13.61 -31.92 16.60
CA VAL A 50 13.35 -31.02 15.48
C VAL A 50 12.83 -29.68 15.98
N LEU A 51 13.45 -28.58 15.53
CA LEU A 51 13.04 -27.21 15.89
C LEU A 51 13.04 -26.92 17.40
N GLU A 52 13.88 -27.60 18.19
CA GLU A 52 14.07 -27.27 19.61
C GLU A 52 14.41 -25.78 19.76
N ARG A 53 13.63 -25.05 20.57
CA ARG A 53 13.75 -23.59 20.80
C ARG A 53 13.66 -22.73 19.52
N ARG A 54 13.02 -23.24 18.46
CA ARG A 54 12.76 -22.50 17.20
C ARG A 54 11.27 -22.54 16.89
N TRP A 55 10.78 -21.52 16.19
CA TRP A 55 9.37 -21.45 15.77
C TRP A 55 8.94 -22.71 15.02
N THR A 56 7.83 -23.33 15.43
CA THR A 56 7.19 -24.46 14.73
C THR A 56 6.07 -24.00 13.81
N SER A 57 5.66 -22.74 13.96
CA SER A 57 4.50 -22.17 13.29
C SER A 57 4.84 -21.08 12.26
N PHE A 58 6.13 -20.81 12.03
CA PHE A 58 6.55 -19.76 11.11
C PHE A 58 6.23 -20.12 9.66
N LEU A 59 5.33 -19.36 9.06
CA LEU A 59 5.03 -19.38 7.63
C LEU A 59 5.11 -17.96 7.07
N LYS A 60 5.44 -17.82 5.80
CA LYS A 60 5.44 -16.54 5.06
C LYS A 60 4.87 -16.69 3.67
N LEU A 61 4.34 -15.59 3.15
CA LEU A 61 3.78 -15.51 1.80
C LEU A 61 3.93 -14.09 1.22
N ARG A 62 3.82 -13.96 -0.10
CA ARG A 62 3.99 -12.68 -0.81
C ARG A 62 2.79 -11.76 -0.60
N LEU A 63 3.05 -10.50 -0.30
CA LEU A 63 2.07 -9.41 -0.46
C LEU A 63 2.24 -8.82 -1.84
N GLN A 64 1.16 -8.76 -2.62
CA GLN A 64 1.19 -8.28 -4.00
C GLN A 64 0.40 -6.98 -4.11
N CYS A 65 1.10 -5.88 -4.37
CA CYS A 65 0.49 -4.60 -4.73
C CYS A 65 0.79 -4.30 -6.20
N SER A 66 -0.23 -4.39 -7.06
CA SER A 66 -0.06 -4.28 -8.50
C SER A 66 -1.21 -3.54 -9.17
N VAL A 67 -0.88 -2.77 -10.21
CA VAL A 67 -1.88 -2.16 -11.09
C VAL A 67 -2.24 -3.16 -12.19
N PRO A 68 -3.52 -3.58 -12.30
CA PRO A 68 -3.95 -4.46 -13.38
C PRO A 68 -3.99 -3.70 -14.72
N GLY A 69 -3.78 -4.43 -15.81
CA GLY A 69 -3.80 -3.92 -17.19
C GLY A 69 -3.27 -4.99 -18.15
N ASP A 70 -3.12 -4.65 -19.44
CA ASP A 70 -2.53 -5.55 -20.45
C ASP A 70 -1.13 -6.03 -20.03
N THR A 71 -0.40 -5.17 -19.34
CA THR A 71 0.80 -5.52 -18.60
C THR A 71 0.60 -5.18 -17.12
N VAL A 72 0.90 -6.13 -16.24
CA VAL A 72 0.74 -5.94 -14.80
C VAL A 72 1.98 -5.23 -14.25
N PHE A 73 1.77 -4.10 -13.58
CA PHE A 73 2.85 -3.34 -12.95
C PHE A 73 2.89 -3.60 -11.44
N TYR A 74 4.03 -4.01 -10.90
CA TYR A 74 4.20 -4.41 -9.50
C TYR A 74 4.96 -3.37 -8.67
N PHE A 75 4.50 -3.15 -7.45
CA PHE A 75 5.22 -2.43 -6.40
C PHE A 75 5.63 -3.43 -5.33
N ASP A 76 6.88 -3.89 -5.37
CA ASP A 76 7.34 -5.02 -4.57
C ASP A 76 8.05 -4.64 -3.27
N VAL A 77 8.49 -3.38 -3.13
CA VAL A 77 9.30 -2.94 -1.99
C VAL A 77 8.40 -2.35 -0.93
N LEU A 78 8.14 -3.10 0.15
CA LEU A 78 7.31 -2.64 1.26
C LEU A 78 8.02 -1.56 2.09
N GLU A 79 7.44 -0.37 2.25
CA GLU A 79 8.01 0.77 2.98
C GLU A 79 7.37 1.00 4.36
N ALA A 80 6.04 0.90 4.47
CA ALA A 80 5.30 1.12 5.72
C ALA A 80 4.01 0.28 5.77
N VAL A 81 3.54 -0.05 6.98
CA VAL A 81 2.25 -0.73 7.22
C VAL A 81 1.55 -0.14 8.44
N THR A 82 0.27 0.20 8.29
CA THR A 82 -0.54 0.72 9.40
C THR A 82 -0.89 -0.36 10.42
N PRO A 83 -1.27 0.01 11.65
CA PRO A 83 -2.06 -0.86 12.51
C PRO A 83 -3.36 -1.30 11.82
N PRO A 84 -4.01 -2.37 12.29
CA PRO A 84 -5.33 -2.79 11.79
C PRO A 84 -6.35 -1.66 11.97
N GLN A 85 -7.09 -1.37 10.90
CA GLN A 85 -8.19 -0.41 10.90
C GLN A 85 -9.44 -1.02 10.24
N THR A 86 -10.60 -0.42 10.48
CA THR A 86 -11.85 -0.85 9.88
C THR A 86 -12.03 -0.18 8.53
N LEU A 87 -11.88 -0.93 7.44
CA LEU A 87 -12.09 -0.46 6.07
C LEU A 87 -13.34 -1.15 5.50
N HIS A 88 -14.36 -0.37 5.11
CA HIS A 88 -15.65 -0.88 4.63
C HIS A 88 -16.26 -1.97 5.54
N GLY A 89 -16.20 -1.73 6.85
CA GLY A 89 -16.75 -2.65 7.86
C GLY A 89 -15.91 -3.91 8.13
N ARG A 90 -14.71 -4.03 7.55
CA ARG A 90 -13.82 -5.19 7.72
C ARG A 90 -12.44 -4.78 8.23
N PRO A 91 -11.82 -5.56 9.14
CA PRO A 91 -10.44 -5.32 9.55
C PRO A 91 -9.47 -5.43 8.36
N ALA A 92 -8.68 -4.39 8.16
CA ALA A 92 -7.68 -4.30 7.11
C ALA A 92 -6.42 -3.60 7.59
N VAL A 93 -5.30 -3.87 6.93
CA VAL A 93 -4.08 -3.08 7.04
C VAL A 93 -3.85 -2.34 5.73
N LEU A 94 -3.34 -1.11 5.81
CA LEU A 94 -2.88 -0.38 4.65
C LEU A 94 -1.37 -0.42 4.62
N ALA A 95 -0.82 -0.59 3.42
CA ALA A 95 0.61 -0.76 3.22
C ALA A 95 1.09 0.10 2.05
N LEU A 96 2.23 0.75 2.26
CA LEU A 96 2.93 1.57 1.28
C LEU A 96 4.03 0.74 0.63
N PHE A 97 4.07 0.76 -0.69
CA PHE A 97 5.04 0.05 -1.51
C PHE A 97 5.76 1.03 -2.43
N SER A 98 6.98 0.68 -2.83
CA SER A 98 7.72 1.35 -3.88
C SER A 98 8.12 0.38 -5.00
N THR A 99 8.58 0.94 -6.11
CA THR A 99 9.31 0.21 -7.14
C THR A 99 10.69 -0.23 -6.64
N GLN A 100 11.29 -1.21 -7.33
CA GLN A 100 12.65 -1.68 -7.04
C GLN A 100 13.65 -0.51 -7.08
N PRO A 101 14.63 -0.44 -6.15
CA PRO A 101 15.72 0.51 -6.27
C PRO A 101 16.61 0.13 -7.47
N ASN A 102 17.08 1.13 -8.24
CA ASN A 102 18.00 0.89 -9.35
C ASN A 102 19.24 0.16 -8.84
N ARG A 103 19.57 -0.98 -9.46
CA ARG A 103 20.86 -1.62 -9.25
C ARG A 103 21.95 -0.84 -9.96
N GLN A 104 22.94 -0.43 -9.18
CA GLN A 104 24.22 0.09 -9.63
C GLN A 104 24.78 -0.72 -10.82
N GLY A 105 25.06 -0.06 -11.94
CA GLY A 105 26.03 -0.52 -12.94
C GLY A 105 25.59 -0.57 -14.41
N GLN A 106 24.30 -0.40 -14.73
CA GLN A 106 23.83 -0.34 -16.13
C GLN A 106 23.23 1.04 -16.36
N GLY A 107 23.84 1.80 -17.28
CA GLY A 107 23.59 3.24 -17.46
C GLY A 107 22.12 3.60 -17.58
N ASP A 108 21.73 4.63 -16.83
CA ASP A 108 20.62 5.59 -16.98
C ASP A 108 19.25 5.18 -17.59
N GLU A 109 18.93 3.90 -17.75
CA GLU A 109 17.54 3.43 -17.90
C GLU A 109 16.99 3.06 -16.52
N GLY A 110 17.04 4.06 -15.63
CA GLY A 110 16.63 3.95 -14.24
C GLY A 110 15.11 3.77 -14.11
N THR A 111 14.69 2.76 -13.34
CA THR A 111 13.30 2.59 -12.94
C THR A 111 12.78 3.90 -12.34
N ILE A 112 11.73 4.47 -12.96
CA ILE A 112 11.06 5.66 -12.44
C ILE A 112 10.58 5.33 -11.02
N PRO A 113 10.97 6.10 -9.98
CA PRO A 113 10.51 5.81 -8.64
C PRO A 113 8.99 5.97 -8.61
N GLY A 114 8.34 4.87 -8.26
CA GLY A 114 6.90 4.78 -8.12
C GLY A 114 6.56 4.34 -6.71
N SER A 115 5.49 4.88 -6.16
CA SER A 115 4.93 4.50 -4.87
C SER A 115 3.46 4.14 -5.03
N ALA A 116 2.97 3.20 -4.24
CA ALA A 116 1.58 2.78 -4.23
C ALA A 116 1.11 2.43 -2.81
N VAL A 117 -0.14 2.75 -2.50
CA VAL A 117 -0.80 2.33 -1.27
C VAL A 117 -1.80 1.24 -1.60
N CYS A 118 -1.67 0.07 -0.99
CA CYS A 118 -2.63 -1.02 -1.09
C CYS A 118 -3.23 -1.31 0.28
N ALA A 119 -4.52 -1.65 0.33
CA ALA A 119 -5.16 -2.20 1.52
C ALA A 119 -5.23 -3.72 1.42
N PHE A 120 -5.18 -4.43 2.55
CA PHE A 120 -5.30 -5.88 2.61
C PHE A 120 -6.25 -6.26 3.74
N TYR A 121 -7.34 -6.96 3.44
CA TYR A 121 -8.23 -7.49 4.48
C TYR A 121 -7.51 -8.59 5.26
N LEU A 122 -7.59 -8.53 6.59
CA LEU A 122 -6.93 -9.52 7.43
C LEU A 122 -7.51 -10.92 7.23
N ALA A 123 -8.81 -11.02 6.90
CA ALA A 123 -9.45 -12.29 6.56
C ALA A 123 -8.87 -12.93 5.27
N ASP A 124 -8.48 -12.12 4.29
CA ASP A 124 -7.85 -12.62 3.05
C ASP A 124 -6.42 -13.07 3.33
N VAL A 125 -5.69 -12.32 4.17
CA VAL A 125 -4.37 -12.72 4.67
C VAL A 125 -4.45 -14.06 5.39
N GLU A 126 -5.38 -14.22 6.34
CA GLU A 126 -5.59 -15.48 7.08
C GLU A 126 -5.90 -16.65 6.15
N ARG A 127 -6.79 -16.47 5.18
CA ARG A 127 -7.14 -17.49 4.20
C ARG A 127 -5.95 -17.88 3.33
N SER A 128 -5.11 -16.94 2.92
CA SER A 128 -3.91 -17.24 2.13
C SER A 128 -2.90 -18.11 2.89
N PHE A 129 -2.90 -18.09 4.22
CA PHE A 129 -2.07 -19.00 5.00
C PHE A 129 -2.57 -20.46 5.05
N GLU A 130 -3.79 -20.71 4.59
CA GLU A 130 -4.33 -22.05 4.35
C GLU A 130 -4.03 -22.54 2.91
N GLY A 131 -3.40 -21.70 2.09
CA GLY A 131 -2.98 -22.01 0.73
C GLY A 131 -1.76 -22.94 0.66
N PRO A 132 -1.53 -23.58 -0.50
CA PRO A 132 -0.51 -24.62 -0.67
C PRO A 132 0.89 -24.11 -0.33
N PHE A 133 1.75 -25.01 0.15
CA PHE A 133 3.18 -24.70 0.34
C PHE A 133 3.89 -24.55 -1.00
N ALA A 134 4.99 -23.82 -1.04
CA ALA A 134 5.82 -23.70 -2.23
C ALA A 134 7.09 -24.55 -2.11
N GLU A 135 7.44 -25.25 -3.18
CA GLU A 135 8.71 -25.97 -3.30
C GLU A 135 9.42 -25.66 -4.63
N PRO A 136 10.76 -25.67 -4.66
CA PRO A 136 11.50 -25.52 -5.91
C PRO A 136 11.38 -26.78 -6.77
N ARG A 137 11.03 -26.61 -8.04
CA ARG A 137 11.04 -27.65 -9.08
C ARG A 137 11.92 -27.20 -10.23
N GLY A 138 13.23 -27.47 -10.10
CA GLY A 138 14.23 -26.93 -11.01
C GLY A 138 14.37 -25.41 -10.81
N ALA A 139 14.11 -24.63 -11.87
CA ALA A 139 14.21 -23.17 -11.84
C ALA A 139 12.90 -22.46 -11.44
N THR A 140 11.80 -23.19 -11.30
CA THR A 140 10.47 -22.65 -10.95
C THR A 140 10.05 -23.10 -9.55
N TRP A 141 9.09 -22.38 -8.95
CA TRP A 141 8.52 -22.75 -7.66
C TRP A 141 7.06 -23.15 -7.85
N THR A 142 6.73 -24.37 -7.46
CA THR A 142 5.41 -24.99 -7.68
C THR A 142 4.70 -25.27 -6.35
N PRO A 143 3.36 -25.34 -6.35
CA PRO A 143 2.63 -25.74 -5.16
C PRO A 143 2.95 -27.19 -4.80
N VAL A 144 3.23 -27.45 -3.52
CA VAL A 144 3.40 -28.80 -2.96
C VAL A 144 2.03 -29.51 -3.02
N PRO A 145 1.94 -30.71 -3.62
CA PRO A 145 0.72 -31.52 -3.60
C PRO A 145 0.24 -31.85 -2.17
N GLU A 146 -1.07 -31.80 -1.93
CA GLU A 146 -1.64 -31.95 -0.58
C GLU A 146 -1.41 -33.35 0.02
N ASP A 147 -1.25 -34.38 -0.80
CA ASP A 147 -0.91 -35.74 -0.39
C ASP A 147 0.51 -35.87 0.19
N ARG A 148 1.40 -34.91 -0.13
CA ARG A 148 2.75 -34.80 0.44
C ARG A 148 2.81 -33.93 1.68
N VAL A 149 1.77 -33.16 1.98
CA VAL A 149 1.69 -32.39 3.23
C VAL A 149 1.44 -33.37 4.37
N PRO A 150 2.22 -33.35 5.47
CA PRO A 150 2.02 -34.26 6.59
C PRO A 150 0.59 -34.20 7.10
N GLN A 151 -0.06 -35.36 7.11
CA GLN A 151 -1.42 -35.55 7.60
C GLN A 151 -1.45 -36.56 8.76
N PRO A 152 -2.57 -36.69 9.48
CA PRO A 152 -2.76 -37.79 10.39
C PRO A 152 -2.61 -39.13 9.69
N ARG A 153 -1.56 -39.91 10.00
CA ARG A 153 -1.72 -41.36 9.92
C ARG A 153 -2.56 -41.77 11.14
N TYR A 154 -3.87 -41.91 10.95
CA TYR A 154 -4.64 -42.76 11.86
C TYR A 154 -4.22 -44.21 11.58
N PRO A 155 -4.08 -45.06 12.61
CA PRO A 155 -4.13 -46.49 12.37
C PRO A 155 -5.51 -46.80 11.75
N PRO A 156 -5.57 -47.69 10.76
CA PRO A 156 -6.82 -48.03 10.10
C PRO A 156 -7.83 -48.64 11.10
N PRO A 157 -9.15 -48.50 10.83
CA PRO A 157 -10.23 -48.78 11.78
C PRO A 157 -10.38 -50.24 12.21
N HIS A 158 -9.56 -51.17 11.72
CA HIS A 158 -9.65 -52.60 12.06
C HIS A 158 -9.03 -52.99 13.41
N THR A 159 -8.56 -52.03 14.22
CA THR A 159 -8.06 -52.31 15.59
C THR A 159 -9.06 -51.95 16.70
N TRP A 160 -10.25 -51.45 16.38
CA TRP A 160 -11.28 -51.07 17.36
C TRP A 160 -12.47 -52.05 17.41
N VAL A 161 -12.22 -53.34 17.29
CA VAL A 161 -13.19 -54.35 17.71
C VAL A 161 -12.55 -55.11 18.85
N LEU A 162 -13.02 -54.79 20.07
CA LEU A 162 -12.97 -55.56 21.32
C LEU A 162 -12.69 -54.70 22.58
N GLN A 163 -13.27 -53.51 22.71
CA GLN A 163 -13.77 -53.05 24.02
C GLN A 163 -14.76 -51.92 23.82
N GLY A 164 -15.99 -52.15 24.29
CA GLY A 164 -17.12 -51.26 24.08
C GLY A 164 -16.93 -49.90 24.73
N ALA A 165 -16.58 -48.91 23.93
CA ALA A 165 -16.85 -47.50 24.16
C ALA A 165 -17.19 -46.89 22.80
N ALA A 166 -18.48 -46.62 22.58
CA ALA A 166 -18.96 -45.90 21.41
C ALA A 166 -18.65 -44.40 21.59
N ASP A 167 -17.38 -44.02 21.49
CA ASP A 167 -17.02 -42.63 21.25
C ASP A 167 -16.92 -42.43 19.75
N THR A 168 -17.98 -41.85 19.19
CA THR A 168 -18.00 -41.30 17.82
C THR A 168 -16.99 -40.14 17.73
N VAL A 169 -15.71 -40.44 17.61
CA VAL A 169 -14.72 -39.44 17.19
C VAL A 169 -14.98 -39.16 15.72
N SER A 170 -15.68 -38.06 15.47
CA SER A 170 -15.94 -37.56 14.11
C SER A 170 -14.59 -37.33 13.40
N PRO A 171 -14.36 -37.83 12.17
CA PRO A 171 -13.08 -37.69 11.46
C PRO A 171 -12.80 -36.26 10.97
N ARG A 172 -13.60 -35.28 11.42
CA ARG A 172 -13.45 -33.88 11.09
C ARG A 172 -12.78 -33.16 12.25
N ARG A 173 -11.54 -32.71 11.99
CA ARG A 173 -10.72 -31.72 12.74
C ARG A 173 -9.52 -32.29 13.49
N LEU A 174 -8.49 -32.75 12.76
CA LEU A 174 -7.10 -32.71 13.25
C LEU A 174 -6.24 -31.79 12.36
N CYS A 175 -5.65 -30.72 12.91
CA CYS A 175 -4.89 -29.69 12.19
C CYS A 175 -3.48 -30.21 12.21
N ARG A 176 -3.22 -31.21 11.38
CA ARG A 176 -1.85 -31.71 11.20
C ARG A 176 -1.11 -30.97 10.10
N ARG A 177 -1.72 -29.92 9.54
CA ARG A 177 -1.04 -29.02 8.61
C ARG A 177 0.03 -28.21 9.36
N PRO A 178 1.28 -28.22 8.89
CA PRO A 178 2.32 -27.34 9.40
C PRO A 178 1.85 -25.88 9.49
N GLY A 179 2.10 -25.21 10.62
CA GLY A 179 1.68 -23.83 10.88
C GLY A 179 0.42 -23.64 11.73
N CYS A 180 -0.25 -24.71 12.18
CA CYS A 180 -1.36 -24.61 13.16
C CYS A 180 -0.86 -24.32 14.58
N CYS A 181 -1.69 -23.70 15.41
CA CYS A 181 -1.38 -23.46 16.82
C CYS A 181 -1.84 -24.61 17.71
N ALA A 182 -0.97 -25.08 18.61
CA ALA A 182 -1.32 -26.09 19.62
C ALA A 182 -2.52 -25.62 20.46
N GLY A 183 -3.42 -26.53 20.82
CA GLY A 183 -4.61 -26.26 21.61
C GLY A 183 -5.71 -25.51 20.86
N MET A 184 -5.60 -25.33 19.53
CA MET A 184 -6.55 -24.52 18.76
C MET A 184 -7.05 -25.21 17.50
N GLY A 185 -8.33 -24.97 17.20
CA GLY A 185 -8.97 -25.42 15.98
C GLY A 185 -8.80 -26.92 15.82
N PRO A 186 -8.23 -27.40 14.71
CA PRO A 186 -8.03 -28.83 14.57
C PRO A 186 -6.75 -29.34 15.32
N ALA A 187 -5.88 -28.50 15.89
CA ALA A 187 -4.72 -28.91 16.72
C ALA A 187 -5.03 -28.88 18.23
N THR A 188 -6.31 -29.00 18.61
CA THR A 188 -6.78 -28.98 20.01
C THR A 188 -6.18 -30.07 20.89
N ASP A 189 -5.80 -31.21 20.30
CA ASP A 189 -5.28 -32.37 21.05
C ASP A 189 -3.82 -32.21 21.49
N PHE A 190 -3.09 -31.25 20.91
CA PHE A 190 -1.71 -30.94 21.28
C PHE A 190 -1.69 -29.85 22.34
N VAL A 191 -1.10 -30.11 23.50
CA VAL A 191 -1.03 -29.12 24.60
C VAL A 191 0.05 -28.09 24.30
N THR A 192 1.16 -28.53 23.71
CA THR A 192 2.29 -27.68 23.34
C THR A 192 2.83 -28.04 21.95
N SER A 193 3.46 -27.07 21.27
CA SER A 193 4.08 -27.29 19.96
C SER A 193 5.21 -28.32 19.97
N GLY A 194 5.80 -28.59 21.14
CA GLY A 194 6.83 -29.62 21.30
C GLY A 194 6.31 -31.06 21.12
N GLU A 195 5.00 -31.26 21.21
CA GLU A 195 4.33 -32.56 21.01
C GLU A 195 4.01 -32.84 19.54
N PHE A 196 4.23 -31.89 18.64
CA PHE A 196 3.97 -32.11 17.22
C PHE A 196 4.85 -33.24 16.66
N PRO A 197 4.30 -34.07 15.74
CA PRO A 197 5.07 -35.12 15.10
C PRO A 197 6.31 -34.58 14.39
N ASP A 198 7.42 -35.31 14.44
CA ASP A 198 8.67 -34.87 13.83
C ASP A 198 8.52 -34.67 12.31
N GLU A 199 7.72 -35.48 11.62
CA GLU A 199 7.40 -35.29 10.19
C GLU A 199 6.78 -33.91 9.92
N THR A 200 5.85 -33.47 10.78
CA THR A 200 5.23 -32.14 10.69
C THR A 200 6.26 -31.03 10.94
N LEU A 201 7.14 -31.20 11.92
CA LEU A 201 8.16 -30.21 12.27
C LEU A 201 9.27 -30.11 11.21
N VAL A 202 9.70 -31.24 10.62
CA VAL A 202 10.67 -31.27 9.51
C VAL A 202 10.07 -30.59 8.29
N PHE A 203 8.81 -30.90 7.95
CA PHE A 203 8.16 -30.25 6.83
C PHE A 203 8.03 -28.73 7.05
N ALA A 204 7.61 -28.29 8.24
CA ALA A 204 7.50 -26.86 8.57
C ALA A 204 8.84 -26.13 8.40
N LYS A 205 9.93 -26.78 8.82
CA LYS A 205 11.30 -26.25 8.68
C LYS A 205 11.71 -26.10 7.20
N GLU A 206 11.34 -27.06 6.35
CA GLU A 206 11.74 -27.10 4.94
C GLU A 206 10.84 -26.26 4.03
N HIS A 207 9.58 -26.06 4.40
CA HIS A 207 8.56 -25.37 3.60
C HIS A 207 7.96 -24.14 4.31
N PRO A 208 8.77 -23.13 4.71
CA PRO A 208 8.24 -21.93 5.35
C PRO A 208 7.51 -20.98 4.39
N LEU A 209 7.71 -21.13 3.07
CA LEU A 209 7.10 -20.28 2.04
C LEU A 209 5.84 -20.94 1.49
N LEU A 210 4.73 -20.18 1.45
CA LEU A 210 3.50 -20.59 0.77
C LEU A 210 3.50 -20.13 -0.69
N HIS A 211 2.81 -20.90 -1.53
CA HIS A 211 2.59 -20.60 -2.92
C HIS A 211 1.43 -19.60 -3.10
N GLY A 212 1.56 -18.71 -4.08
CA GLY A 212 0.62 -17.62 -4.32
C GLY A 212 0.96 -16.33 -3.57
N ALA A 213 0.02 -15.39 -3.57
CA ALA A 213 0.16 -14.08 -2.95
C ALA A 213 -1.19 -13.56 -2.44
N VAL A 214 -1.15 -12.66 -1.45
CA VAL A 214 -2.35 -11.89 -1.08
C VAL A 214 -2.43 -10.67 -1.98
N GLY A 215 -3.55 -10.55 -2.70
CA GLY A 215 -3.87 -9.38 -3.51
C GLY A 215 -4.52 -8.25 -2.70
N PRO A 216 -4.55 -7.01 -3.22
CA PRO A 216 -5.09 -5.88 -2.49
C PRO A 216 -6.62 -5.93 -2.45
N ALA A 217 -7.19 -5.36 -1.39
CA ALA A 217 -8.61 -5.06 -1.28
C ALA A 217 -9.06 -4.24 -2.49
N GLY A 218 -10.06 -4.73 -3.22
CA GLY A 218 -10.54 -4.07 -4.46
C GLY A 218 -9.70 -4.38 -5.70
N GLY A 219 -8.66 -5.21 -5.61
CA GLY A 219 -7.90 -5.73 -6.75
C GLY A 219 -6.90 -4.76 -7.39
N ARG A 220 -6.73 -3.55 -6.82
CA ARG A 220 -5.78 -2.53 -7.28
C ARG A 220 -5.31 -1.64 -6.11
N PRO A 221 -4.27 -0.81 -6.28
CA PRO A 221 -3.87 0.16 -5.27
C PRO A 221 -4.93 1.24 -5.03
N LEU A 222 -5.04 1.70 -3.79
CA LEU A 222 -5.84 2.86 -3.38
C LEU A 222 -5.24 4.20 -3.80
N PHE A 223 -3.93 4.24 -4.08
CA PHE A 223 -3.24 5.43 -4.54
C PHE A 223 -1.95 5.01 -5.23
N THR A 224 -1.59 5.71 -6.30
CA THR A 224 -0.28 5.57 -6.95
C THR A 224 0.31 6.95 -7.21
N ARG A 225 1.64 7.03 -7.15
CA ARG A 225 2.38 8.26 -7.46
C ARG A 225 3.73 7.92 -8.04
N THR A 226 4.12 8.65 -9.08
CA THR A 226 5.48 8.63 -9.64
C THR A 226 6.26 9.87 -9.17
N GLY A 227 7.59 9.81 -9.25
CA GLY A 227 8.47 10.91 -8.83
C GLY A 227 9.09 10.66 -7.46
N THR A 228 8.89 11.54 -6.49
CA THR A 228 9.49 11.37 -5.16
C THR A 228 8.98 10.10 -4.48
N ARG A 229 9.90 9.31 -3.92
CA ARG A 229 9.58 8.13 -3.12
C ARG A 229 8.85 8.53 -1.84
N LEU A 230 7.79 7.79 -1.54
CA LEU A 230 7.07 7.87 -0.28
C LEU A 230 7.69 6.90 0.73
N THR A 231 7.77 7.30 1.98
CA THR A 231 8.48 6.56 3.04
C THR A 231 7.62 6.19 4.23
N GLN A 232 6.55 6.95 4.50
CA GLN A 232 5.72 6.79 5.69
C GLN A 232 4.25 6.87 5.32
N LEU A 233 3.41 6.15 6.08
CA LEU A 233 1.98 6.06 5.87
C LEU A 233 1.25 6.12 7.22
N ALA A 234 0.28 7.03 7.31
CA ALA A 234 -0.78 7.01 8.31
C ALA A 234 -2.13 7.11 7.59
N ALA A 235 -3.18 6.57 8.20
CA ALA A 235 -4.51 6.56 7.59
C ALA A 235 -5.60 6.77 8.65
N ASP A 236 -6.65 7.48 8.25
CA ASP A 236 -7.94 7.55 8.93
C ASP A 236 -9.00 6.94 8.00
N THR A 237 -9.56 5.78 8.35
CA THR A 237 -10.61 5.12 7.56
C THR A 237 -12.03 5.53 7.96
N GLY A 238 -12.18 6.40 8.96
CA GLY A 238 -13.44 6.89 9.50
C GLY A 238 -13.57 8.40 9.45
N ALA A 239 -12.95 9.05 8.45
CA ALA A 239 -12.92 10.50 8.37
C ALA A 239 -14.29 11.09 7.98
N GLY A 240 -14.53 12.30 8.49
CA GLY A 240 -15.70 13.12 8.20
C GLY A 240 -17.00 12.71 8.91
N PRO A 241 -18.09 13.46 8.69
CA PRO A 241 -19.31 13.36 9.51
C PRO A 241 -20.03 12.01 9.46
N ARG A 242 -19.86 11.26 8.37
CA ARG A 242 -20.46 9.94 8.18
C ARG A 242 -19.54 8.79 8.59
N GLY A 243 -18.27 9.08 8.90
CA GLY A 243 -17.27 8.07 9.22
C GLY A 243 -17.01 7.08 8.07
N ASP A 244 -17.25 7.47 6.82
CA ASP A 244 -17.17 6.60 5.64
C ASP A 244 -16.08 7.02 4.64
N GLN A 245 -15.29 8.05 4.96
CA GLN A 245 -14.19 8.51 4.12
C GLN A 245 -12.86 7.95 4.59
N THR A 246 -12.01 7.54 3.65
CA THR A 246 -10.64 7.14 3.95
C THR A 246 -9.67 8.24 3.53
N VAL A 247 -8.94 8.81 4.49
CA VAL A 247 -7.89 9.80 4.24
C VAL A 247 -6.52 9.20 4.54
N LEU A 248 -5.62 9.29 3.58
CA LEU A 248 -4.24 8.84 3.67
C LEU A 248 -3.32 10.05 3.88
N PHE A 249 -2.37 9.90 4.80
CA PHE A 249 -1.27 10.83 5.02
C PHE A 249 0.03 10.13 4.65
N LEU A 250 0.74 10.68 3.67
CA LEU A 250 1.92 10.05 3.07
C LEU A 250 3.14 10.96 3.21
N GLY A 251 4.17 10.47 3.88
CA GLY A 251 5.44 11.18 4.04
C GLY A 251 6.39 10.85 2.89
N ALA A 252 7.11 11.85 2.40
CA ALA A 252 8.05 11.71 1.29
C ALA A 252 9.52 11.91 1.73
N GLU A 253 10.46 11.50 0.87
CA GLU A 253 11.90 11.70 1.10
C GLU A 253 12.35 13.16 1.07
N ASP A 254 11.62 14.03 0.37
CA ASP A 254 11.93 15.45 0.22
C ASP A 254 11.27 16.35 1.28
N GLY A 255 10.62 15.75 2.27
CA GLY A 255 10.01 16.46 3.39
C GLY A 255 8.59 16.95 3.15
N ARG A 256 7.98 16.51 2.05
CA ARG A 256 6.56 16.68 1.81
C ARG A 256 5.71 15.69 2.59
N VAL A 257 4.52 16.14 2.96
CA VAL A 257 3.40 15.30 3.37
C VAL A 257 2.24 15.52 2.41
N LEU A 258 1.74 14.42 1.84
CA LEU A 258 0.58 14.41 0.97
C LEU A 258 -0.63 13.98 1.79
N LYS A 259 -1.76 14.66 1.58
CA LYS A 259 -3.06 14.29 2.13
C LYS A 259 -3.95 13.86 0.96
N VAL A 260 -4.39 12.61 0.97
CA VAL A 260 -5.12 12.00 -0.15
C VAL A 260 -6.45 11.43 0.35
N LEU A 261 -7.53 11.75 -0.33
CA LEU A 261 -8.82 11.10 -0.15
C LEU A 261 -8.89 9.86 -1.05
N ALA A 262 -9.10 8.69 -0.44
CA ALA A 262 -9.36 7.44 -1.13
C ALA A 262 -10.85 7.10 -0.98
N ALA A 263 -11.68 7.56 -1.90
CA ALA A 263 -13.12 7.31 -1.88
C ALA A 263 -13.49 6.14 -2.80
N THR A 264 -14.22 5.16 -2.28
CA THR A 264 -14.90 4.18 -3.12
C THR A 264 -16.20 4.80 -3.63
N ARG A 265 -16.32 5.03 -4.94
CA ARG A 265 -17.59 5.43 -5.53
C ARG A 265 -18.60 4.31 -5.26
N ARG A 266 -19.70 4.63 -4.57
CA ARG A 266 -20.82 3.67 -4.45
C ARG A 266 -21.31 3.37 -5.87
N PRO A 267 -21.54 2.10 -6.25
CA PRO A 267 -22.22 1.82 -7.49
C PRO A 267 -23.60 2.50 -7.42
N GLU A 268 -23.87 3.39 -8.38
CA GLU A 268 -25.19 3.99 -8.55
C GLU A 268 -26.18 2.83 -8.66
N THR A 269 -27.14 2.74 -7.74
CA THR A 269 -28.24 1.78 -7.84
C THR A 269 -28.95 2.08 -9.15
N THR A 270 -28.79 1.17 -10.11
CA THR A 270 -29.42 1.20 -11.43
C THR A 270 -30.90 1.47 -11.27
N GLN A 271 -31.34 2.64 -11.72
CA GLN A 271 -32.74 2.89 -12.00
C GLN A 271 -33.22 1.78 -12.94
N HIS A 272 -34.33 1.15 -12.58
CA HIS A 272 -34.94 0.06 -13.34
C HIS A 272 -35.09 0.43 -14.82
N PRO A 273 -34.50 -0.33 -15.76
CA PRO A 273 -34.89 -0.23 -17.16
C PRO A 273 -36.26 -0.89 -17.31
N ARG A 274 -37.31 -0.07 -17.47
CA ARG A 274 -38.54 -0.52 -18.12
C ARG A 274 -38.20 -0.83 -19.58
N GLY A 275 -38.37 -2.08 -19.97
CA GLY A 275 -38.34 -2.50 -21.37
C GLY A 275 -37.86 -3.92 -21.54
N THR A 276 -38.78 -4.87 -21.61
CA THR A 276 -38.56 -6.22 -22.13
C THR A 276 -38.11 -6.17 -23.59
N PRO A 277 -36.93 -6.71 -23.97
CA PRO A 277 -36.58 -6.91 -25.37
C PRO A 277 -37.05 -8.28 -25.87
N ALA A 278 -37.50 -8.31 -27.13
CA ALA A 278 -37.91 -9.49 -27.88
C ALA A 278 -36.71 -10.41 -28.21
N PRO A 279 -36.94 -11.71 -28.49
CA PRO A 279 -35.85 -12.66 -28.70
C PRO A 279 -35.37 -12.63 -30.17
N GLY A 280 -34.09 -12.33 -30.39
CA GLY A 280 -33.44 -12.57 -31.67
C GLY A 280 -32.35 -11.57 -32.07
N ASP A 281 -31.31 -11.39 -31.26
CA ASP A 281 -30.07 -10.75 -31.71
C ASP A 281 -28.85 -11.40 -31.04
N THR A 282 -28.14 -12.23 -31.82
CA THR A 282 -26.78 -12.68 -31.55
C THR A 282 -25.80 -11.59 -31.95
N ARG A 283 -25.27 -10.83 -30.97
CA ARG A 283 -24.04 -10.03 -31.14
C ARG A 283 -23.19 -10.10 -29.88
N GLY A 284 -21.93 -10.50 -30.12
CA GLY A 284 -20.70 -10.39 -29.32
C GLY A 284 -20.81 -10.06 -27.84
N ALA A 285 -20.16 -10.89 -27.03
CA ALA A 285 -19.70 -10.55 -25.70
C ALA A 285 -18.80 -9.31 -25.78
N GLY A 286 -19.42 -8.13 -25.66
CA GLY A 286 -18.78 -6.85 -25.53
C GLY A 286 -18.37 -6.66 -24.08
N ASP A 287 -17.06 -6.55 -23.92
CA ASP A 287 -16.32 -5.90 -22.85
C ASP A 287 -17.19 -4.98 -21.96
N SER A 288 -17.42 -5.42 -20.73
CA SER A 288 -17.84 -4.55 -19.63
C SER A 288 -17.02 -4.93 -18.40
N GLY A 289 -15.71 -4.68 -18.49
CA GLY A 289 -14.87 -4.49 -17.32
C GLY A 289 -15.41 -3.33 -16.50
N ASP A 290 -16.35 -3.63 -15.61
CA ASP A 290 -16.90 -2.72 -14.59
C ASP A 290 -15.74 -2.21 -13.72
N SER A 291 -15.17 -1.10 -14.17
CA SER A 291 -14.20 -0.33 -13.43
C SER A 291 -14.95 0.26 -12.24
N ARG A 292 -14.90 -0.45 -11.11
CA ARG A 292 -15.13 0.15 -9.79
C ARG A 292 -14.10 1.26 -9.62
N ASP A 293 -14.43 2.43 -10.16
CA ASP A 293 -13.54 3.57 -10.22
C ASP A 293 -13.41 4.10 -8.80
N THR A 294 -12.32 3.69 -8.15
CA THR A 294 -11.95 4.19 -6.83
C THR A 294 -11.48 5.61 -7.07
N MET A 295 -12.27 6.58 -6.61
CA MET A 295 -11.96 7.99 -6.79
C MET A 295 -10.87 8.38 -5.79
N THR A 296 -9.67 8.60 -6.30
CA THR A 296 -8.53 9.06 -5.50
C THR A 296 -8.30 10.53 -5.77
N LEU A 297 -8.30 11.36 -4.73
CA LEU A 297 -8.10 12.80 -4.85
C LEU A 297 -6.95 13.25 -3.94
N LEU A 298 -5.91 13.85 -4.53
CA LEU A 298 -4.90 14.57 -3.76
C LEU A 298 -5.53 15.87 -3.23
N LEU A 299 -5.80 15.91 -1.92
CA LEU A 299 -6.41 17.07 -1.27
C LEU A 299 -5.38 18.17 -1.08
N GLU A 300 -4.22 17.83 -0.50
CA GLU A 300 -3.18 18.80 -0.18
C GLU A 300 -1.79 18.17 -0.29
N GLU A 301 -0.81 19.01 -0.66
CA GLU A 301 0.62 18.67 -0.62
C GLU A 301 1.36 19.76 0.16
N ILE A 302 2.12 19.34 1.18
CA ILE A 302 2.58 20.24 2.24
C ILE A 302 4.08 20.06 2.42
N ASN A 303 4.85 21.13 2.19
CA ASN A 303 6.26 21.16 2.54
C ASN A 303 6.40 21.49 4.04
N LEU A 304 6.95 20.58 4.83
CA LEU A 304 7.09 20.76 6.28
C LEU A 304 8.54 20.92 6.74
N TYR A 305 9.50 20.39 5.99
CA TYR A 305 10.89 20.43 6.39
C TYR A 305 11.49 21.83 6.21
N ASP A 306 12.03 22.38 7.31
CA ASP A 306 12.72 23.66 7.34
C ASP A 306 14.13 23.46 7.94
N PRO A 307 15.22 23.58 7.16
CA PRO A 307 16.59 23.45 7.65
C PRO A 307 16.96 24.42 8.79
N GLY A 308 16.29 25.58 8.87
CA GLY A 308 16.52 26.56 9.94
C GLY A 308 15.94 26.10 11.29
N ARG A 309 14.88 25.28 11.26
CA ARG A 309 14.19 24.76 12.44
C ARG A 309 14.60 23.33 12.79
N CYS A 310 15.00 22.53 11.80
CA CYS A 310 15.34 21.12 11.94
C CYS A 310 16.86 20.92 11.87
N ARG A 311 17.48 20.64 13.02
CA ARG A 311 18.93 20.44 13.13
C ARG A 311 19.28 18.96 13.10
N ALA A 312 19.48 18.44 11.89
CA ALA A 312 19.82 17.04 11.71
C ALA A 312 21.23 16.71 12.24
N PRO A 313 21.41 15.58 12.96
CA PRO A 313 22.72 15.10 13.36
C PRO A 313 23.63 14.83 12.15
N ARG A 314 24.95 14.98 12.31
CA ARG A 314 25.91 14.61 11.27
C ARG A 314 25.76 13.11 10.93
N GLY A 315 25.67 12.79 9.64
CA GLY A 315 25.54 11.41 9.16
C GLY A 315 24.10 10.88 9.06
N SER A 316 23.07 11.71 9.26
CA SER A 316 21.65 11.30 9.25
C SER A 316 21.05 10.97 7.87
N GLY A 317 21.85 10.65 6.85
CA GLY A 317 21.37 10.43 5.49
C GLY A 317 20.72 11.69 4.90
N VAL A 318 19.51 11.56 4.34
CA VAL A 318 18.71 12.66 3.78
C VAL A 318 17.91 13.35 4.91
N PRO A 319 18.29 14.55 5.37
CA PRO A 319 17.68 15.19 6.55
C PRO A 319 16.18 15.50 6.41
N SER A 320 15.75 15.80 5.18
CA SER A 320 14.36 16.10 4.83
C SER A 320 13.47 14.87 4.80
N ARG A 321 14.01 13.66 4.84
CA ARG A 321 13.21 12.44 4.75
C ARG A 321 12.28 12.35 5.94
N VAL A 322 10.98 12.18 5.68
CA VAL A 322 10.01 11.87 6.73
C VAL A 322 10.32 10.48 7.28
N LEU A 323 10.67 10.41 8.56
CA LEU A 323 11.11 9.20 9.28
C LEU A 323 9.97 8.51 10.04
N GLY A 324 8.94 9.26 10.39
CA GLY A 324 7.78 8.76 11.13
C GLY A 324 6.57 9.65 10.89
N LEU A 325 5.40 9.01 10.82
CA LEU A 325 4.10 9.68 10.81
C LEU A 325 3.21 9.03 11.86
N GLU A 326 2.70 9.83 12.78
CA GLU A 326 1.77 9.37 13.81
C GLU A 326 0.51 10.23 13.79
N LEU A 327 -0.63 9.56 13.60
CA LEU A 327 -1.94 10.20 13.55
C LEU A 327 -2.55 10.24 14.96
N HIS A 328 -2.81 11.44 15.46
CA HIS A 328 -3.45 11.67 16.75
C HIS A 328 -4.85 12.26 16.54
N LEU A 329 -5.84 11.38 16.36
CA LEU A 329 -7.24 11.77 16.11
C LEU A 329 -7.86 12.62 17.24
N PRO A 330 -7.68 12.31 18.55
CA PRO A 330 -8.28 13.11 19.62
C PRO A 330 -7.82 14.57 19.65
N GLY A 331 -6.53 14.83 19.39
CA GLY A 331 -5.98 16.19 19.28
C GLY A 331 -6.08 16.78 17.86
N GLN A 332 -6.73 16.08 16.93
CA GLN A 332 -6.86 16.44 15.52
C GLN A 332 -5.54 16.87 14.86
N GLU A 333 -4.47 16.10 15.10
CA GLU A 333 -3.14 16.43 14.59
C GLU A 333 -2.38 15.22 14.02
N LEU A 334 -1.48 15.51 13.09
CA LEU A 334 -0.48 14.60 12.54
C LEU A 334 0.89 15.02 13.06
N LEU A 335 1.57 14.10 13.73
CA LEU A 335 2.95 14.27 14.17
C LEU A 335 3.89 13.74 13.09
N VAL A 336 4.82 14.60 12.64
CA VAL A 336 5.75 14.32 11.56
C VAL A 336 7.17 14.36 12.08
N ALA A 337 7.88 13.24 12.02
CA ALA A 337 9.25 13.13 12.50
C ALA A 337 10.25 13.24 11.35
N PHE A 338 11.28 14.08 11.54
CA PHE A 338 12.44 14.23 10.67
C PHE A 338 13.72 13.93 11.45
N ALA A 339 14.85 13.89 10.75
CA ALA A 339 16.15 13.88 11.42
C ALA A 339 16.34 15.22 12.17
N GLY A 340 16.18 15.20 13.50
CA GLY A 340 16.46 16.35 14.37
C GLY A 340 15.30 17.29 14.68
N CYS A 341 14.06 16.96 14.30
CA CYS A 341 12.88 17.71 14.73
C CYS A 341 11.59 16.88 14.66
N LEU A 342 10.56 17.33 15.38
CA LEU A 342 9.18 16.87 15.29
C LEU A 342 8.29 18.07 14.92
N VAL A 343 7.42 17.89 13.92
CA VAL A 343 6.49 18.93 13.46
C VAL A 343 5.06 18.47 13.74
N ARG A 344 4.26 19.33 14.36
CA ARG A 344 2.82 19.13 14.56
C ARG A 344 2.06 19.80 13.43
N LEU A 345 1.22 19.03 12.74
CA LEU A 345 0.40 19.50 11.63
C LEU A 345 -1.08 19.27 11.96
N PRO A 346 -1.92 20.31 12.02
CA PRO A 346 -3.37 20.12 12.13
C PRO A 346 -3.91 19.23 11.00
N LEU A 347 -4.79 18.28 11.32
CA LEU A 347 -5.35 17.36 10.32
C LEU A 347 -6.14 18.09 9.24
N SER A 348 -6.74 19.21 9.59
CA SER A 348 -7.50 20.06 8.69
C SER A 348 -7.00 21.50 8.79
N ARG A 349 -7.10 22.24 7.67
CA ARG A 349 -6.72 23.66 7.60
C ARG A 349 -7.89 24.50 7.09
N CYS A 350 -9.09 24.18 7.56
CA CYS A 350 -10.34 24.76 7.10
C CYS A 350 -10.36 26.30 7.17
N GLN A 351 -9.70 26.86 8.17
CA GLN A 351 -9.57 28.31 8.38
C GLN A 351 -8.95 29.05 7.19
N ARG A 352 -8.18 28.36 6.32
CA ARG A 352 -7.64 28.95 5.07
C ARG A 352 -8.73 29.37 4.08
N HIS A 353 -9.92 28.80 4.18
CA HIS A 353 -11.05 29.13 3.32
C HIS A 353 -11.90 30.29 3.87
N GLY A 354 -11.68 30.65 5.15
CA GLY A 354 -12.35 31.75 5.83
C GLY A 354 -13.87 31.72 5.66
N THR A 355 -14.44 32.85 5.25
CA THR A 355 -15.87 33.03 4.95
C THR A 355 -16.23 32.76 3.48
N CYS A 356 -15.35 32.15 2.69
CA CYS A 356 -15.73 31.74 1.33
C CYS A 356 -16.29 30.31 1.29
N ARG A 357 -17.63 30.22 1.23
CA ARG A 357 -18.37 28.96 1.03
C ARG A 357 -17.84 28.13 -0.12
N ARG A 358 -17.59 28.75 -1.27
CA ARG A 358 -17.13 28.05 -2.47
C ARG A 358 -15.75 27.42 -2.26
N SER A 359 -14.83 28.15 -1.66
CA SER A 359 -13.48 27.64 -1.39
C SER A 359 -13.53 26.48 -0.39
N CYS A 360 -14.36 26.59 0.65
CA CYS A 360 -14.55 25.53 1.65
C CYS A 360 -15.08 24.23 1.04
N LEU A 361 -16.17 24.31 0.28
CA LEU A 361 -16.79 23.13 -0.33
C LEU A 361 -15.91 22.54 -1.45
N ALA A 362 -15.22 23.38 -2.23
CA ALA A 362 -14.31 22.93 -3.29
C ALA A 362 -13.04 22.26 -2.74
N ALA A 363 -12.72 22.43 -1.45
CA ALA A 363 -11.59 21.74 -0.82
C ALA A 363 -11.82 20.23 -0.75
N ARG A 364 -13.09 19.79 -0.70
CA ARG A 364 -13.50 18.37 -0.62
C ARG A 364 -12.87 17.60 0.53
N ASP A 365 -12.39 18.32 1.54
CA ASP A 365 -11.70 17.78 2.69
C ASP A 365 -12.73 17.23 3.69
N PRO A 366 -12.74 15.92 3.99
CA PRO A 366 -13.72 15.32 4.91
C PRO A 366 -13.72 15.95 6.31
N TYR A 367 -12.63 16.59 6.72
CA TYR A 367 -12.53 17.24 8.01
C TYR A 367 -13.04 18.70 8.01
N CYS A 368 -13.39 19.25 6.86
CA CYS A 368 -13.88 20.64 6.75
C CYS A 368 -15.36 20.69 6.39
N VAL A 369 -16.09 21.58 7.06
CA VAL A 369 -17.50 21.86 6.80
C VAL A 369 -17.74 23.36 6.72
N TRP A 370 -18.72 23.75 5.92
CA TRP A 370 -19.19 25.13 5.85
C TRP A 370 -20.37 25.33 6.81
N LEU A 371 -20.21 26.21 7.80
CA LEU A 371 -21.23 26.53 8.80
C LEU A 371 -21.62 28.01 8.72
N PRO A 372 -22.82 28.36 8.25
CA PRO A 372 -23.31 29.74 8.30
C PRO A 372 -23.69 30.14 9.74
N PRO A 373 -23.30 31.32 10.25
CA PRO A 373 -22.49 32.37 9.62
C PRO A 373 -20.97 32.26 9.84
N GLU A 374 -20.49 31.29 10.63
CA GLU A 374 -19.11 31.15 11.10
C GLU A 374 -18.06 30.99 9.99
N GLY A 375 -18.43 30.38 8.86
CA GLY A 375 -17.54 30.14 7.73
C GLY A 375 -17.07 28.70 7.63
N CYS A 376 -15.84 28.49 7.16
CA CYS A 376 -15.26 27.15 7.01
C CYS A 376 -14.54 26.70 8.28
N VAL A 377 -15.06 25.67 8.93
CA VAL A 377 -14.59 25.19 10.24
C VAL A 377 -14.25 23.70 10.20
N PRO A 378 -13.35 23.22 11.08
CA PRO A 378 -13.15 21.80 11.30
C PRO A 378 -14.45 21.13 11.78
N PHE A 379 -14.74 19.95 11.27
CA PHE A 379 -15.84 19.14 11.76
C PHE A 379 -15.60 18.70 13.22
N SER A 380 -16.65 18.79 14.04
CA SER A 380 -16.78 18.20 15.37
C SER A 380 -18.20 17.68 15.55
N GLU A 381 -18.39 16.66 16.39
CA GLU A 381 -19.72 16.14 16.74
C GLU A 381 -20.60 17.17 17.47
N ASP A 382 -19.96 18.16 18.12
CA ASP A 382 -20.66 19.24 18.84
C ASP A 382 -21.24 20.32 17.91
N LEU A 383 -20.95 20.27 16.61
CA LEU A 383 -21.43 21.27 15.67
C LEU A 383 -22.95 21.19 15.48
N PRO A 384 -23.63 22.35 15.31
CA PRO A 384 -25.06 22.38 15.05
C PRO A 384 -25.39 21.73 13.70
N SER A 385 -26.61 21.17 13.60
CA SER A 385 -27.17 20.71 12.33
C SER A 385 -27.26 21.85 11.31
N GLY A 386 -27.03 21.58 10.03
CA GLY A 386 -27.15 22.58 8.94
C GLY A 386 -25.82 23.02 8.33
N PHE A 387 -24.70 22.44 8.77
CA PHE A 387 -23.43 22.54 8.06
C PHE A 387 -23.54 21.90 6.67
N GLN A 388 -22.68 22.34 5.74
CA GLN A 388 -22.63 21.84 4.37
C GLN A 388 -21.25 21.26 4.08
N GLN A 389 -21.22 20.16 3.33
CA GLN A 389 -19.99 19.51 2.89
C GLN A 389 -20.22 18.86 1.52
N ASP A 390 -19.20 18.90 0.66
CA ASP A 390 -19.21 18.21 -0.64
C ASP A 390 -17.89 17.49 -0.88
N VAL A 391 -17.77 16.28 -0.32
CA VAL A 391 -16.58 15.44 -0.52
C VAL A 391 -16.60 14.78 -1.91
N GLU A 392 -17.79 14.46 -2.42
CA GLU A 392 -18.01 13.74 -3.69
C GLU A 392 -17.86 14.66 -4.91
N GLY A 393 -17.94 15.98 -4.72
CA GLY A 393 -17.86 16.97 -5.79
C GLY A 393 -19.13 17.02 -6.63
N SER A 394 -20.27 16.64 -6.05
CA SER A 394 -21.56 16.50 -6.73
C SER A 394 -22.36 17.80 -6.72
N LEU A 395 -22.04 18.73 -5.84
CA LEU A 395 -22.67 20.05 -5.86
C LEU A 395 -22.00 20.82 -7.00
N GLY A 396 -22.79 21.27 -7.98
CA GLY A 396 -22.33 22.23 -8.98
C GLY A 396 -22.06 23.57 -8.31
N ILE A 397 -20.96 23.70 -7.57
CA ILE A 397 -20.68 24.85 -6.71
C ILE A 397 -20.47 26.09 -7.59
N GLY A 398 -21.46 26.97 -7.64
CA GLY A 398 -21.43 28.28 -8.31
C GLY A 398 -21.24 29.47 -7.35
N GLY A 399 -20.81 30.63 -7.87
CA GLY A 399 -20.66 31.92 -7.13
C GLY A 399 -19.21 32.40 -6.92
N THR A 400 -18.90 33.68 -7.00
CA THR A 400 -17.52 34.18 -6.77
C THR A 400 -17.28 34.49 -5.29
N CYS A 401 -16.08 34.17 -4.76
CA CYS A 401 -15.67 34.71 -3.45
C CYS A 401 -15.42 36.22 -3.66
N GLN A 402 -16.28 37.10 -3.15
CA GLN A 402 -15.95 38.52 -3.10
C GLN A 402 -14.96 38.74 -1.95
N GLY A 403 -13.80 39.30 -2.27
CA GLY A 403 -12.69 39.44 -1.35
C GLY A 403 -12.92 40.54 -0.31
N GLU A 404 -13.13 40.15 0.94
CA GLU A 404 -12.79 40.98 2.10
C GLU A 404 -11.37 40.62 2.55
N CYS A 405 -10.39 41.16 1.82
CA CYS A 405 -9.04 41.32 2.36
C CYS A 405 -9.05 42.60 3.19
N LEU A 406 -9.35 42.51 4.50
CA LEU A 406 -9.29 43.65 5.42
C LEU A 406 -7.83 43.97 5.80
N THR A 407 -7.26 44.94 5.06
CA THR A 407 -6.38 46.04 5.48
C THR A 407 -5.29 45.82 6.55
N GLY A 408 -4.02 46.00 6.15
CA GLY A 408 -3.08 46.90 6.86
C GLY A 408 -1.73 46.35 7.36
N GLY A 409 -0.73 46.23 6.49
CA GLY A 409 0.70 46.15 6.88
C GLY A 409 1.63 46.04 5.65
N PRO A 410 2.68 46.88 5.49
CA PRO A 410 3.43 46.94 4.24
C PRO A 410 4.56 45.90 4.16
N ALA A 411 4.85 45.52 2.91
CA ALA A 411 6.05 44.84 2.39
C ALA A 411 6.03 43.31 2.19
N GLY A 412 6.02 42.92 0.91
CA GLY A 412 6.67 41.73 0.31
C GLY A 412 6.05 40.37 0.66
N VAL A 413 5.62 39.50 -0.26
CA VAL A 413 6.15 39.15 -1.57
C VAL A 413 5.00 38.56 -2.39
N ARG A 414 4.87 38.95 -3.66
CA ARG A 414 3.96 38.30 -4.61
C ARG A 414 4.43 36.86 -4.85
N HIS A 415 3.64 35.87 -4.45
CA HIS A 415 3.70 34.56 -5.08
C HIS A 415 2.89 34.62 -6.39
N PRO A 416 3.46 34.27 -7.54
CA PRO A 416 2.67 34.10 -8.75
C PRO A 416 1.72 32.91 -8.54
N GLY A 417 0.46 33.07 -8.95
CA GLY A 417 -0.48 31.96 -9.09
C GLY A 417 0.02 30.91 -10.10
N PRO A 418 -0.72 29.83 -10.34
CA PRO A 418 -0.34 28.80 -11.29
C PRO A 418 -0.35 29.40 -12.69
N GLY A 419 0.79 29.96 -13.10
CA GLY A 419 1.05 30.30 -14.48
C GLY A 419 0.97 29.00 -15.27
N ALA A 420 0.21 29.03 -16.36
CA ALA A 420 0.36 28.06 -17.42
C ALA A 420 1.85 27.79 -17.61
N SER A 421 2.22 26.51 -17.64
CA SER A 421 3.53 26.09 -18.09
C SER A 421 3.86 26.89 -19.37
N PRO A 422 5.07 27.46 -19.50
CA PRO A 422 5.46 28.07 -20.76
C PRO A 422 5.52 26.93 -21.77
N THR A 423 4.43 26.72 -22.51
CA THR A 423 4.42 25.86 -23.67
C THR A 423 5.33 26.54 -24.68
N VAL A 424 6.56 26.06 -24.76
CA VAL A 424 7.48 26.43 -25.84
C VAL A 424 6.73 26.15 -27.14
N PRO A 425 6.51 27.15 -28.01
CA PRO A 425 5.81 26.92 -29.26
C PRO A 425 6.53 25.80 -30.01
N VAL A 426 5.77 24.82 -30.51
CA VAL A 426 6.29 23.72 -31.35
C VAL A 426 7.33 24.19 -32.39
N PRO A 427 7.17 25.34 -33.10
CA PRO A 427 8.20 25.82 -34.01
C PRO A 427 9.55 26.18 -33.36
N VAL A 428 9.56 26.61 -32.09
CA VAL A 428 10.80 26.88 -31.34
C VAL A 428 11.48 25.57 -30.96
N LEU A 429 10.72 24.55 -30.54
CA LEU A 429 11.23 23.21 -30.27
C LEU A 429 11.84 22.58 -31.54
N VAL A 430 11.14 22.68 -32.67
CA VAL A 430 11.65 22.23 -33.97
C VAL A 430 12.92 22.99 -34.35
N GLY A 431 12.96 24.31 -34.15
CA GLY A 431 14.15 25.12 -34.38
C GLY A 431 15.35 24.71 -33.51
N CYS A 432 15.12 24.42 -32.22
CA CYS A 432 16.17 23.96 -31.31
C CYS A 432 16.71 22.57 -31.70
N VAL A 433 15.83 21.64 -32.10
CA VAL A 433 16.23 20.30 -32.53
C VAL A 433 17.03 20.35 -33.84
N LEU A 434 16.56 21.13 -34.82
CA LEU A 434 17.29 21.32 -36.08
C LEU A 434 18.64 22.02 -35.87
N GLY A 435 18.69 23.02 -34.99
CA GLY A 435 19.93 23.71 -34.62
C GLY A 435 20.94 22.79 -33.94
N ALA A 436 20.49 21.95 -33.00
CA ALA A 436 21.34 20.96 -32.34
C ALA A 436 21.88 19.91 -33.34
N PHE A 437 21.06 19.46 -34.29
CA PHE A 437 21.48 18.52 -35.32
C PHE A 437 22.51 19.14 -36.28
N ALA A 438 22.31 20.39 -36.70
CA ALA A 438 23.24 21.10 -37.57
C ALA A 438 24.59 21.36 -36.88
N LEU A 439 24.57 21.77 -35.60
CA LEU A 439 25.79 21.97 -34.81
C LEU A 439 26.52 20.64 -34.55
N GLY A 440 25.78 19.56 -34.27
CA GLY A 440 26.34 18.22 -34.12
C GLY A 440 26.98 17.70 -35.41
N ALA A 441 26.34 17.92 -36.55
CA ALA A 441 26.87 17.54 -37.87
C ALA A 441 28.13 18.35 -38.25
N LEU A 442 28.16 19.66 -37.96
CA LEU A 442 29.34 20.50 -38.16
C LEU A 442 30.50 20.08 -37.24
N GLY A 443 30.22 19.77 -35.98
CA GLY A 443 31.21 19.28 -35.03
C GLY A 443 31.82 17.94 -35.46
N ALA A 444 30.98 16.99 -35.88
CA ALA A 444 31.43 15.70 -36.39
C ALA A 444 32.25 15.83 -37.69
N GLY A 445 31.84 16.75 -38.59
CA GLY A 445 32.57 17.04 -39.83
C GLY A 445 33.95 17.66 -39.58
N LEU A 446 34.06 18.58 -38.62
CA LEU A 446 35.34 19.17 -38.19
C LEU A 446 36.27 18.12 -37.56
N VAL A 447 35.74 17.24 -36.71
CA VAL A 447 36.53 16.15 -36.13
C VAL A 447 37.02 15.18 -37.20
N ALA A 448 36.18 14.82 -38.17
CA ALA A 448 36.56 13.94 -39.28
C ALA A 448 37.63 14.56 -40.19
N THR A 449 37.61 15.87 -40.41
CA THR A 449 38.64 16.58 -41.20
C THR A 449 39.93 16.80 -40.42
N CYS A 450 39.89 17.03 -39.11
CA CYS A 450 41.08 17.16 -38.26
C CYS A 450 41.78 15.82 -37.97
N CYS A 451 41.06 14.69 -38.05
CA CYS A 451 41.63 13.36 -37.80
C CYS A 451 42.16 12.63 -39.04
N HIS A 452 41.98 13.17 -40.26
CA HIS A 452 42.67 12.66 -41.44
C HIS A 452 44.11 13.18 -41.49
N ARG A 453 45.02 12.42 -40.88
CA ARG A 453 46.47 12.54 -41.16
C ARG A 453 46.73 12.17 -42.63
N PRO A 454 47.49 12.97 -43.39
CA PRO A 454 47.98 12.54 -44.69
C PRO A 454 48.95 11.37 -44.50
N ALA A 455 48.73 10.29 -45.24
CA ALA A 455 49.74 9.26 -45.43
C ALA A 455 50.94 9.90 -46.16
N VAL A 456 52.10 9.90 -45.50
CA VAL A 456 53.41 10.29 -46.05
C VAL A 456 53.86 9.18 -47.02
N PRO A 457 54.54 9.52 -48.14
CA PRO A 457 54.37 8.87 -49.44
C PRO A 457 54.92 7.45 -49.58
#